data_AF-A0A437LUZ4-F1
#
_entry.id   AF-A0A437LUZ4-F1
#
_cell.length_a   1.000
_cell.length_b   1.000
_cell.length_c   1.000
_cell.angle_alpha   90.00
_cell.angle_beta   90.00
_cell.angle_gamma   90.00
#
_symmetry.space_group_name_H-M   'P 1'
#
loop_
_entity.id
_entity.type
_entity.pdbx_description
1 polymer ?
#
loop_
_entity_poly.entity_id
_entity_poly.type
_entity_poly.pdbx_seq_one_letter_code
_entity_poly.pdbx_strand_id
1 'polypeptide(L)' 'MAMAEDRDGAALRISAAAIGLVLPPETIEGVAANAALLEAHAAKLADFPLPDDPRP' A
#
# COMPACT_ATOMS: atom_id res chain seq x y z
N MET A 1 -6.24 -19.64 3.50
CA MET A 1 -6.15 -18.52 2.54
C MET A 1 -7.18 -17.44 2.87
N ALA A 2 -8.48 -17.76 3.00
CA ALA A 2 -9.53 -16.78 3.30
C ALA A 2 -9.28 -15.81 4.50
N MET A 3 -8.62 -16.24 5.58
CA MET A 3 -8.37 -15.36 6.74
C MET A 3 -7.24 -14.32 6.52
N ALA A 4 -6.32 -14.56 5.59
CA ALA A 4 -5.23 -13.62 5.30
C ALA A 4 -5.74 -12.50 4.39
N GLU A 5 -6.47 -12.86 3.34
CA GLU A 5 -7.12 -11.93 2.41
C GLU A 5 -8.08 -10.97 3.13
N ASP A 6 -8.79 -11.45 4.15
CA ASP A 6 -9.72 -10.62 4.93
C ASP A 6 -8.99 -9.61 5.86
N ARG A 7 -7.77 -9.94 6.32
CA ARG A 7 -6.95 -9.02 7.13
C ARG A 7 -6.35 -7.89 6.28
N ASP A 8 -5.87 -8.20 5.08
CA ASP A 8 -5.29 -7.21 4.19
C ASP A 8 -6.35 -6.22 3.69
N GLY A 9 -7.55 -6.71 3.37
CA GLY A 9 -8.70 -5.87 3.04
C GLY A 9 -9.12 -4.94 4.18
N ALA A 10 -9.05 -5.41 5.44
CA ALA A 10 -9.36 -4.58 6.60
C ALA A 10 -8.32 -3.47 6.82
N ALA A 11 -7.03 -3.78 6.69
CA ALA A 11 -5.96 -2.80 6.79
C ALA A 11 -6.08 -1.68 5.74
N LEU A 12 -6.38 -2.04 4.49
CA LEU A 12 -6.61 -1.09 3.40
C LEU A 12 -7.76 -0.13 3.69
N ARG A 13 -8.89 -0.63 4.20
CA ARG A 13 -10.05 0.20 4.57
C ARG A 13 -9.71 1.17 5.71
N ILE A 14 -8.94 0.73 6.70
CA ILE A 14 -8.50 1.59 7.82
C ILE A 14 -7.60 2.71 7.31
N SER A 15 -6.61 2.39 6.47
CA SER A 15 -5.70 3.37 5.89
C SER A 15 -6.42 4.37 4.97
N ALA A 16 -7.37 3.91 4.14
CA ALA A 16 -8.18 4.78 3.31
C ALA A 16 -9.04 5.74 4.15
N ALA A 17 -9.68 5.24 5.21
CA ALA A 17 -10.48 6.06 6.10
C ALA A 17 -9.65 7.15 6.81
N ALA A 18 -8.39 6.86 7.16
CA ALA A 18 -7.47 7.82 7.77
C ALA A 18 -7.17 9.05 6.88
N ILE A 19 -7.29 8.91 5.56
CA ILE A 19 -7.15 10.01 4.59
C ILE A 19 -8.50 10.54 4.06
N GLY A 20 -9.61 10.15 4.70
CA GLY A 20 -10.96 10.60 4.34
C GLY A 20 -11.55 9.91 3.11
N LEU A 21 -11.06 8.73 2.75
CA LEU A 21 -11.48 7.98 1.57
C LEU A 21 -12.26 6.72 1.97
N VAL A 22 -13.38 6.47 1.31
CA VAL A 22 -14.18 5.24 1.50
C VAL A 22 -13.93 4.33 0.31
N LEU A 23 -13.46 3.11 0.56
CA LEU A 23 -13.25 2.09 -0.47
C LEU A 23 -14.49 1.20 -0.60
N PRO A 24 -15.21 1.24 -1.73
CA PRO A 24 -16.27 0.28 -2.01
C PRO A 24 -15.72 -1.15 -2.05
N PRO A 25 -16.49 -2.16 -1.60
CA PRO A 25 -16.03 -3.56 -1.55
C PRO A 25 -15.44 -4.07 -2.87
N GLU A 26 -16.03 -3.69 -4.00
CA GLU A 26 -15.62 -4.06 -5.35
C GLU A 26 -14.26 -3.48 -5.78
N THR A 27 -13.76 -2.46 -5.07
CA THR A 27 -12.47 -1.83 -5.37
C THR A 27 -11.29 -2.42 -4.60
N ILE A 28 -11.57 -3.13 -3.50
CA ILE A 28 -10.55 -3.55 -2.53
C ILE A 28 -9.51 -4.46 -3.18
N GLU A 29 -9.94 -5.42 -4.00
CA GLU A 29 -9.05 -6.34 -4.70
C GLU A 29 -8.08 -5.58 -5.63
N GLY A 30 -8.61 -4.62 -6.40
CA GLY A 30 -7.80 -3.79 -7.29
C GLY A 30 -6.82 -2.88 -6.54
N VAL A 31 -7.27 -2.29 -5.42
CA VAL A 31 -6.38 -1.47 -4.56
C VAL A 31 -5.29 -2.34 -3.93
N ALA A 32 -5.62 -3.54 -3.44
CA ALA A 32 -4.67 -4.47 -2.86
C ALA A 32 -3.61 -4.92 -3.88
N ALA A 33 -4.03 -5.27 -5.10
CA ALA A 33 -3.12 -5.61 -6.18
C ALA A 33 -2.16 -4.45 -6.51
N ASN A 34 -2.67 -3.23 -6.59
CA ASN A 34 -1.85 -2.04 -6.84
C ASN A 34 -0.89 -1.74 -5.68
N ALA A 35 -1.33 -1.92 -4.43
CA ALA A 35 -0.49 -1.74 -3.25
C ALA A 35 0.70 -2.72 -3.27
N ALA A 36 0.44 -4.00 -3.58
CA ALA A 36 1.50 -5.02 -3.69
C ALA A 36 2.53 -4.67 -4.78
N LEU A 37 2.08 -4.14 -5.93
CA LEU A 37 2.99 -3.65 -6.98
C LEU A 37 3.84 -2.48 -6.49
N LEU A 38 3.23 -1.50 -5.82
CA LEU A 38 3.94 -0.34 -5.27
C LEU A 38 4.97 -0.75 -4.21
N GLU A 39 4.64 -1.69 -3.33
CA GLU A 39 5.58 -2.22 -2.33
C GLU A 39 6.78 -2.91 -3.00
N ALA A 40 6.56 -3.72 -4.02
CA ALA A 40 7.64 -4.36 -4.78
C ALA A 40 8.55 -3.34 -5.49
N HIS A 41 7.99 -2.21 -5.95
CA HIS A 41 8.77 -1.10 -6.50
C HIS A 41 9.51 -0.31 -5.41
N ALA A 42 8.87 -0.04 -4.28
CA ALA A 42 9.47 0.66 -3.15
C ALA A 42 10.65 -0.13 -2.56
N ALA A 43 10.54 -1.46 -2.49
CA ALA A 43 11.64 -2.32 -2.07
C ALA A 43 12.91 -2.12 -2.93
N LYS A 44 12.75 -1.92 -4.25
CA LYS A 44 13.88 -1.62 -5.15
C LYS A 44 14.49 -0.24 -4.91
N LEU A 45 13.71 0.71 -4.37
CA LEU A 45 14.19 2.04 -4.01
C LEU A 45 14.91 2.04 -2.66
N ALA A 46 14.58 1.13 -1.74
CA ALA A 46 15.26 1.01 -0.45
C ALA A 46 16.75 0.66 -0.60
N ASP A 47 17.10 -0.03 -1.69
CA ASP A 47 18.49 -0.36 -2.03
C ASP A 47 19.24 0.81 -2.69
N PHE A 48 18.55 1.91 -3.02
CA PHE A 48 19.18 3.08 -3.63
C PHE A 48 19.80 3.95 -2.52
N PRO A 49 21.13 4.12 -2.50
CA PRO A 49 21.77 4.96 -1.50
C PRO A 49 21.29 6.41 -1.69
N LEU A 50 20.58 6.92 -0.68
CA LEU A 50 20.22 8.33 -0.64
C LEU A 50 21.43 9.14 -0.17
N PRO A 51 21.76 10.28 -0.83
CA PRO A 51 22.77 11.18 -0.31
C PRO A 51 22.32 11.73 1.05
N ASP A 52 23.29 11.93 1.96
CA ASP A 52 23.04 12.39 3.34
C ASP A 52 22.35 13.77 3.41
N ASP A 53 22.39 14.56 2.34
CA ASP A 53 21.64 15.82 2.20
C ASP A 53 20.90 15.85 0.85
N PRO A 54 19.55 15.77 0.83
CA PRO A 54 18.77 15.83 -0.40
C PRO A 54 18.50 17.26 -0.89
N ARG A 55 19.04 18.30 -0.24
CA ARG A 55 18.83 19.70 -0.65
C ARG A 55 20.11 20.29 -1.28
N PRO A 56 20.00 21.08 -2.36
CA PRO A 56 21.11 21.86 -2.87
C PRO A 56 21.56 22.96 -1.89
#